data_AF-A0AAD8XN98-F1
#
_entry.id   AF-A0AAD8XN98-F1
#
_cell.length_a   1.000
_cell.length_b   1.000
_cell.length_c   1.000
_cell.angle_alpha   90.00
_cell.angle_beta   90.00
_cell.angle_gamma   90.00
#
_symmetry.space_group_name_H-M   'P 1'
#
loop_
_entity.id
_entity.type
_entity.pdbx_description
1 polymer ?
#
loop_
_entity_poly.entity_id
_entity_poly.type
_entity_poly.pdbx_seq_one_letter_code
_entity_poly.pdbx_strand_id
1 'polypeptide(L)'
;MNDARCNNYIKNYDPKEFRYCSQYHNCIQQGCANQRNHPNGTDYRYCPDHRCDHQDCTNPKSPPSSFCASHTCAAPSCLARCPGATGDPHDPSRHCDRHRMCATPGCRRFAHVNEHGVPSAHCGEHHCRFEQQPPCGNARAAGAGEEVLISAPEITWQPAAGEQAATPASSKEEASA
;
A
#
# COMPACT_ATOMS: atom_id res chain seq x y z
N MET A 1 37.31 -15.29 2.44
CA MET A 1 37.49 -16.36 3.44
C MET A 1 36.25 -17.23 3.49
N ASN A 2 36.40 -18.52 3.14
CA ASN A 2 35.67 -19.71 3.60
C ASN A 2 35.55 -20.76 2.48
N ASP A 3 36.70 -21.26 2.01
CA ASP A 3 36.82 -22.55 1.31
C ASP A 3 36.82 -23.71 2.32
N ALA A 4 36.16 -23.51 3.48
CA ALA A 4 36.04 -24.50 4.53
C ALA A 4 35.08 -25.58 4.05
N ARG A 5 35.64 -26.68 3.55
CA ARG A 5 34.88 -27.86 3.15
C ARG A 5 34.01 -28.32 4.32
N CYS A 6 32.70 -28.35 4.11
CA CYS A 6 31.76 -28.81 5.11
C CYS A 6 31.95 -30.32 5.37
N ASN A 7 32.06 -30.72 6.63
CA ASN A 7 32.24 -32.13 7.05
C ASN A 7 30.92 -32.93 7.15
N ASN A 8 29.77 -32.32 6.83
CA ASN A 8 28.48 -32.99 6.88
C ASN A 8 28.27 -33.92 5.67
N TYR A 9 27.50 -34.99 5.87
CA TYR A 9 27.17 -35.93 4.81
C TYR A 9 26.40 -35.26 3.67
N ILE A 10 26.73 -35.67 2.44
CA ILE A 10 25.99 -35.31 1.23
C ILE A 10 24.54 -35.80 1.34
N LYS A 11 23.60 -35.08 0.72
CA LYS A 11 22.19 -35.44 0.77
C LYS A 11 21.98 -36.86 0.24
N ASN A 12 21.18 -37.64 0.96
CA ASN A 12 20.83 -39.03 0.67
C ASN A 12 22.03 -39.98 0.50
N TYR A 13 23.23 -39.58 0.91
CA TYR A 13 24.48 -40.33 0.69
C TYR A 13 24.75 -40.66 -0.80
N ASP A 14 24.15 -39.92 -1.73
CA ASP A 14 24.32 -40.15 -3.17
C ASP A 14 25.13 -39.01 -3.82
N PRO A 15 26.42 -39.22 -4.14
CA PRO A 15 27.29 -38.19 -4.71
C PRO A 15 27.07 -37.95 -6.20
N LYS A 16 26.29 -38.80 -6.88
CA LYS A 16 25.97 -38.63 -8.30
C LYS A 16 24.86 -37.60 -8.47
N GLU A 17 23.87 -37.69 -7.59
CA GLU A 17 22.70 -36.81 -7.57
C GLU A 17 22.95 -35.54 -6.75
N PHE A 18 23.67 -35.62 -5.62
CA PHE A 18 23.80 -34.49 -4.69
C PHE A 18 25.27 -34.15 -4.38
N ARG A 19 25.64 -32.91 -4.71
CA ARG A 19 26.97 -32.36 -4.41
C ARG A 19 27.09 -31.72 -3.03
N TYR A 20 25.97 -31.38 -2.40
CA TYR A 20 25.92 -30.56 -1.20
C TYR A 20 25.28 -31.32 -0.02
N CYS A 21 25.66 -30.96 1.21
CA CYS A 21 25.09 -31.60 2.41
C CYS A 21 23.62 -31.22 2.62
N SER A 22 22.80 -32.18 3.05
CA SER A 22 21.35 -32.01 3.25
C SER A 22 20.99 -31.03 4.36
N GLN A 23 21.88 -30.83 5.34
CA GLN A 23 21.59 -30.02 6.50
C GLN A 23 21.71 -28.52 6.21
N TYR A 24 22.75 -28.11 5.48
CA TYR A 24 23.11 -26.68 5.36
C TYR A 24 23.33 -26.19 3.94
N HIS A 25 23.67 -27.05 2.98
CA HIS A 25 24.12 -26.56 1.66
C HIS A 25 23.19 -26.94 0.52
N ASN A 26 22.46 -28.05 0.57
CA ASN A 26 21.59 -28.50 -0.51
C ASN A 26 20.15 -27.98 -0.36
N CYS A 27 19.55 -27.42 -1.41
CA CYS A 27 18.16 -26.97 -1.42
C CYS A 27 17.17 -27.98 -0.80
N ILE A 28 16.28 -27.51 0.08
CA ILE A 28 15.27 -28.37 0.71
C ILE A 28 14.23 -28.88 -0.31
N GLN A 29 14.04 -28.20 -1.44
CA GLN A 29 13.10 -28.62 -2.48
C GLN A 29 13.38 -30.06 -2.93
N GLN A 30 12.31 -30.85 -3.02
CA GLN A 30 12.37 -32.25 -3.42
C GLN A 30 13.02 -32.37 -4.81
N GLY A 31 13.98 -33.28 -4.96
CA GLY A 31 14.70 -33.49 -6.22
C GLY A 31 15.68 -32.37 -6.62
N CYS A 32 15.86 -31.31 -5.82
CA CYS A 32 16.79 -30.25 -6.17
C CYS A 32 18.22 -30.56 -5.69
N ALA A 33 19.17 -30.59 -6.63
CA ALA A 33 20.60 -30.78 -6.35
C ALA A 33 21.34 -29.46 -6.07
N ASN A 34 20.70 -28.30 -6.29
CA ASN A 34 21.36 -26.99 -6.23
C ASN A 34 21.73 -26.55 -4.80
N GLN A 35 22.73 -25.67 -4.72
CA GLN A 35 23.16 -25.08 -3.45
C GLN A 35 22.15 -24.04 -2.95
N ARG A 36 21.85 -24.06 -1.65
CA ARG A 36 21.22 -22.95 -0.93
C ARG A 36 22.13 -21.74 -0.94
N ASN A 37 21.57 -20.54 -0.94
CA ASN A 37 22.36 -19.34 -0.69
C ASN A 37 22.15 -18.82 0.73
N HIS A 38 23.18 -18.13 1.24
CA HIS A 38 23.16 -17.48 2.56
C HIS A 38 23.63 -16.03 2.47
N PRO A 39 23.01 -15.17 1.63
CA PRO A 39 23.39 -13.77 1.56
C PRO A 39 23.14 -13.13 2.92
N ASN A 40 24.12 -12.36 3.39
CA ASN A 40 24.07 -11.62 4.66
C ASN A 40 23.81 -12.51 5.90
N GLY A 41 24.22 -13.79 5.86
CA GLY A 41 24.07 -14.71 6.99
C GLY A 41 22.65 -15.22 7.24
N THR A 42 21.69 -14.91 6.35
CA THR A 42 20.33 -15.44 6.44
C THR A 42 20.23 -16.80 5.76
N ASP A 43 19.73 -17.83 6.47
CA ASP A 43 19.47 -19.15 5.89
C ASP A 43 18.13 -19.17 5.15
N TYR A 44 18.19 -18.96 3.83
CA TYR A 44 17.02 -18.98 2.96
C TYR A 44 16.45 -20.38 2.76
N ARG A 45 17.11 -21.46 3.22
CA ARG A 45 16.70 -22.88 3.09
C ARG A 45 16.54 -23.43 1.65
N TYR A 46 16.32 -22.56 0.69
CA TYR A 46 16.10 -22.84 -0.71
C TYR A 46 17.22 -22.22 -1.57
N CYS A 47 17.46 -22.79 -2.75
CA CYS A 47 18.36 -22.20 -3.74
C CYS A 47 17.73 -20.96 -4.39
N PRO A 48 18.48 -20.13 -5.15
CA PRO A 48 17.94 -19.00 -5.93
C PRO A 48 16.77 -19.36 -6.84
N ASP A 49 16.76 -20.59 -7.32
CA ASP A 49 15.69 -21.07 -8.18
C ASP A 49 14.41 -21.44 -7.42
N HIS A 50 14.46 -21.66 -6.11
CA HIS A 50 13.31 -22.10 -5.32
C HIS A 50 12.91 -21.18 -4.16
N ARG A 51 13.72 -20.16 -3.81
CA ARG A 51 13.33 -19.16 -2.81
C ARG A 51 12.49 -18.04 -3.43
N CYS A 52 11.73 -17.34 -2.62
CA CYS A 52 11.12 -16.07 -3.01
C CYS A 52 12.19 -15.03 -3.40
N ASP A 53 11.96 -14.28 -4.47
CA ASP A 53 12.85 -13.16 -4.87
C ASP A 53 12.71 -11.91 -3.97
N HIS A 54 11.83 -11.95 -2.96
CA HIS A 54 11.69 -10.86 -2.01
C HIS A 54 12.84 -10.90 -1.00
N GLN A 55 13.45 -9.74 -0.76
CA GLN A 55 14.54 -9.60 0.22
C GLN A 55 14.07 -10.10 1.60
N ASP A 56 14.93 -10.84 2.30
CA ASP A 56 14.68 -11.35 3.65
C ASP A 56 13.49 -12.34 3.76
N CYS A 57 12.94 -12.80 2.64
CA CYS A 57 11.88 -13.81 2.63
C CYS A 57 12.47 -15.22 2.50
N THR A 58 12.26 -16.05 3.51
CA THR A 58 12.73 -17.45 3.55
C THR A 58 11.74 -18.45 2.99
N ASN A 59 10.58 -17.99 2.51
CA ASN A 59 9.54 -18.86 1.94
C ASN A 59 9.94 -19.34 0.53
N PRO A 60 9.49 -20.54 0.13
CA PRO A 60 9.66 -21.01 -1.23
C PRO A 60 8.84 -20.15 -2.20
N LYS A 61 9.36 -19.95 -3.42
CA LYS A 61 8.56 -19.33 -4.49
C LYS A 61 7.39 -20.23 -4.87
N SER A 62 6.32 -19.63 -5.37
CA SER A 62 5.10 -20.31 -5.80
C SER A 62 5.00 -20.24 -7.33
N PRO A 63 5.41 -21.29 -8.06
CA PRO A 63 5.30 -21.32 -9.52
C PRO A 63 3.85 -21.08 -9.97
N PRO A 64 3.60 -20.33 -11.06
CA PRO A 64 4.58 -19.77 -12.00
C PRO A 64 5.16 -18.39 -11.60
N SER A 65 4.90 -17.90 -10.39
CA SER A 65 5.47 -16.63 -9.90
C SER A 65 6.90 -16.83 -9.37
N SER A 66 7.75 -15.81 -9.51
CA SER A 66 9.06 -15.75 -8.84
C SER A 66 8.97 -15.45 -7.34
N PHE A 67 7.76 -15.14 -6.85
CA PHE A 67 7.49 -14.79 -5.46
C PHE A 67 6.75 -15.93 -4.74
N CYS A 68 6.79 -15.94 -3.42
CA CYS A 68 5.99 -16.85 -2.60
C CYS A 68 4.52 -16.40 -2.55
N ALA A 69 3.62 -17.27 -2.08
CA ALA A 69 2.18 -16.97 -2.05
C ALA A 69 1.78 -15.69 -1.27
N SER A 70 2.61 -15.24 -0.33
CA SER A 70 2.39 -13.98 0.39
C SER A 70 2.88 -12.74 -0.37
N HIS A 71 3.89 -12.90 -1.25
CA HIS A 71 4.45 -11.84 -2.08
C HIS A 71 3.97 -11.90 -3.54
N THR A 72 3.14 -12.87 -3.90
CA THR A 72 2.39 -12.92 -5.15
C THR A 72 1.00 -12.32 -4.93
N CYS A 73 0.53 -11.54 -5.91
CA CYS A 73 -0.80 -10.95 -5.86
C CYS A 73 -1.90 -12.00 -5.67
N ALA A 74 -2.81 -11.72 -4.72
CA ALA A 74 -3.96 -12.58 -4.45
C ALA A 74 -5.02 -12.57 -5.58
N ALA A 75 -4.94 -11.60 -6.51
CA ALA A 75 -5.85 -11.54 -7.64
C ALA A 75 -5.67 -12.75 -8.58
N PRO A 76 -6.76 -13.31 -9.11
CA PRO A 76 -6.70 -14.47 -9.99
C PRO A 76 -5.83 -14.15 -11.22
N SER A 77 -4.94 -15.08 -11.56
CA SER A 77 -4.03 -14.97 -12.71
C SER A 77 -3.02 -13.81 -12.65
N CYS A 78 -2.85 -13.14 -11.50
CA CYS A 78 -1.85 -12.09 -11.34
C CYS A 78 -0.57 -12.63 -10.69
N LEU A 79 0.54 -12.59 -11.43
CA LEU A 79 1.85 -13.06 -10.94
C LEU A 79 2.73 -11.93 -10.40
N ALA A 80 2.18 -10.72 -10.28
CA ALA A 80 2.92 -9.53 -9.87
C ALA A 80 3.36 -9.61 -8.41
N ARG A 81 4.49 -8.96 -8.12
CA ARG A 81 5.02 -8.76 -6.77
C ARG A 81 4.06 -7.91 -5.94
N CYS A 82 3.89 -8.29 -4.68
CA CYS A 82 3.23 -7.48 -3.66
C CYS A 82 4.16 -7.23 -2.48
N PRO A 83 3.97 -6.14 -1.72
CA PRO A 83 4.74 -5.88 -0.50
C PRO A 83 4.60 -6.98 0.55
N GLY A 84 3.39 -7.57 0.66
CA GLY A 84 3.06 -8.77 1.43
C GLY A 84 3.58 -8.84 2.87
N ALA A 85 2.69 -8.81 3.87
CA ALA A 85 3.10 -9.07 5.26
C ALA A 85 2.17 -10.01 6.04
N THR A 86 0.90 -10.11 5.67
CA THR A 86 -0.12 -10.68 6.57
C THR A 86 -0.88 -11.85 5.94
N GLY A 87 -1.16 -12.88 6.73
CA GLY A 87 -1.80 -14.13 6.29
C GLY A 87 -3.27 -13.98 5.89
N ASP A 88 -3.87 -12.80 6.00
CA ASP A 88 -5.25 -12.56 5.57
C ASP A 88 -5.33 -12.29 4.06
N PRO A 89 -6.15 -13.06 3.31
CA PRO A 89 -6.33 -12.86 1.87
C PRO A 89 -6.90 -11.51 1.43
N HIS A 90 -7.56 -10.78 2.33
CA HIS A 90 -8.18 -9.50 2.03
C HIS A 90 -7.31 -8.31 2.47
N ASP A 91 -6.11 -8.58 2.98
CA ASP A 91 -5.16 -7.53 3.34
C ASP A 91 -4.74 -6.73 2.08
N PRO A 92 -4.84 -5.38 2.09
CA PRO A 92 -4.30 -4.54 1.02
C PRO A 92 -2.85 -4.87 0.65
N SER A 93 -2.03 -5.36 1.58
CA SER A 93 -0.63 -5.72 1.30
C SER A 93 -0.47 -6.93 0.36
N ARG A 94 -1.53 -7.75 0.18
CA ARG A 94 -1.55 -8.92 -0.71
C ARG A 94 -1.94 -8.61 -2.15
N HIS A 95 -2.08 -7.33 -2.48
CA HIS A 95 -2.46 -6.89 -3.81
C HIS A 95 -1.36 -6.02 -4.41
N CYS A 96 -1.09 -6.20 -5.70
CA CYS A 96 -0.09 -5.39 -6.40
C CYS A 96 -0.68 -4.01 -6.70
N ASP A 97 0.17 -3.07 -7.14
CA ASP A 97 -0.30 -1.70 -7.42
C ASP A 97 -1.49 -1.67 -8.37
N ARG A 98 -1.53 -2.55 -9.38
CA ARG A 98 -2.66 -2.69 -10.33
C ARG A 98 -3.97 -3.14 -9.69
N HIS A 99 -3.89 -4.00 -8.66
CA HIS A 99 -5.03 -4.54 -7.95
C HIS A 99 -5.19 -3.93 -6.56
N ARG A 100 -4.66 -2.71 -6.35
CA ARG A 100 -4.67 -2.01 -5.07
C ARG A 100 -6.09 -1.94 -4.49
N MET A 101 -6.18 -2.20 -3.19
CA MET A 101 -7.41 -2.03 -2.41
C MET A 101 -7.58 -0.57 -1.98
N CYS A 102 -8.82 -0.17 -1.70
CA CYS A 102 -9.15 1.16 -1.20
C CYS A 102 -8.37 1.47 0.09
N ALA A 103 -7.71 2.62 0.15
CA ALA A 103 -6.96 3.06 1.34
C ALA A 103 -7.87 3.45 2.52
N THR A 104 -9.17 3.63 2.30
CA THR A 104 -10.14 3.90 3.37
C THR A 104 -10.22 2.74 4.38
N PRO A 105 -10.02 3.01 5.68
CA PRO A 105 -10.10 1.99 6.73
C PRO A 105 -11.43 1.22 6.68
N GLY A 106 -11.35 -0.11 6.76
CA GLY A 106 -12.52 -0.98 6.70
C GLY A 106 -13.14 -1.18 5.31
N CYS A 107 -12.70 -0.43 4.29
CA CYS A 107 -13.16 -0.64 2.93
C CYS A 107 -12.38 -1.79 2.27
N ARG A 108 -13.11 -2.80 1.78
CA ARG A 108 -12.54 -3.96 1.08
C ARG A 108 -12.77 -3.95 -0.43
N ARG A 109 -13.07 -2.77 -1.01
CA ARG A 109 -13.25 -2.61 -2.46
C ARG A 109 -11.91 -2.36 -3.13
N PHE A 110 -11.79 -2.77 -4.39
CA PHE A 110 -10.67 -2.39 -5.24
C PHE A 110 -10.68 -0.89 -5.53
N ALA A 111 -9.50 -0.32 -5.71
CA ALA A 111 -9.32 1.03 -6.18
C ALA A 111 -10.01 1.25 -7.53
N HIS A 112 -10.53 2.46 -7.74
CA HIS A 112 -11.02 2.87 -9.04
C HIS A 112 -9.86 2.92 -10.03
N VAL A 113 -10.06 2.42 -11.25
CA VAL A 113 -9.05 2.45 -12.32
C VAL A 113 -9.47 3.50 -13.34
N ASN A 114 -8.59 4.46 -13.63
CA ASN A 114 -8.87 5.50 -14.60
C ASN A 114 -8.78 4.97 -16.06
N GLU A 115 -9.08 5.84 -17.01
CA GLU A 115 -9.07 5.53 -18.45
C GLU A 115 -7.71 5.06 -18.97
N HIS A 116 -6.62 5.41 -18.26
CA HIS A 116 -5.25 5.00 -18.58
C HIS A 116 -4.81 3.70 -17.87
N GLY A 117 -5.71 3.02 -17.15
CA GLY A 117 -5.38 1.79 -16.44
C GLY A 117 -4.61 2.01 -15.13
N VAL A 118 -4.52 3.25 -14.64
CA VAL A 118 -3.85 3.60 -13.37
C VAL A 118 -4.88 3.57 -12.24
N PRO A 119 -4.70 2.71 -11.23
CA PRO A 119 -5.59 2.67 -10.08
C PRO A 119 -5.39 3.90 -9.19
N SER A 120 -6.48 4.49 -8.70
CA SER A 120 -6.52 5.53 -7.67
C SER A 120 -6.21 4.98 -6.28
N ALA A 121 -6.06 5.83 -5.26
CA ALA A 121 -5.88 5.37 -3.87
C ALA A 121 -7.18 4.80 -3.26
N HIS A 122 -8.32 5.21 -3.82
CA HIS A 122 -9.65 4.97 -3.28
C HIS A 122 -10.55 4.26 -4.30
N CYS A 123 -11.57 3.55 -3.83
CA CYS A 123 -12.58 2.90 -4.69
C CYS A 123 -13.54 3.93 -5.31
N GLY A 124 -14.41 3.51 -6.23
CA GLY A 124 -15.37 4.40 -6.89
C GLY A 124 -16.28 5.20 -5.95
N GLU A 125 -16.54 4.71 -4.73
CA GLU A 125 -17.31 5.44 -3.72
C GLU A 125 -16.46 6.53 -3.03
N HIS A 126 -15.23 6.17 -2.70
CA HIS A 126 -14.31 7.01 -1.94
C HIS A 126 -13.37 7.84 -2.84
N HIS A 127 -13.45 7.70 -4.17
CA HIS A 127 -12.71 8.54 -5.10
C HIS A 127 -13.40 9.89 -5.28
N CYS A 128 -12.60 10.96 -5.37
CA CYS A 128 -13.10 12.25 -5.80
C CYS A 128 -13.27 12.25 -7.33
N ARG A 129 -14.49 12.46 -7.82
CA ARG A 129 -14.85 12.46 -9.24
C ARG A 129 -14.37 13.71 -9.99
N PHE A 130 -14.07 14.81 -9.28
CA PHE A 130 -14.00 16.16 -9.86
C PHE A 130 -12.64 16.56 -10.45
N GLU A 131 -11.57 15.79 -10.26
CA GLU A 131 -10.23 16.25 -10.67
C GLU A 131 -9.53 15.25 -11.60
N GLN A 132 -9.63 15.54 -12.90
CA GLN A 132 -8.67 15.13 -13.92
C GLN A 132 -7.45 16.07 -13.86
N GLN A 133 -6.59 15.89 -12.83
CA GLN A 133 -5.27 16.54 -12.63
C GLN A 133 -5.23 17.79 -11.70
N PRO A 134 -4.34 17.83 -10.69
CA PRO A 134 -3.51 16.75 -10.16
C PRO A 134 -4.31 15.75 -9.31
N PRO A 135 -3.92 14.47 -9.25
CA PRO A 135 -4.62 13.46 -8.46
C PRO A 135 -4.54 13.80 -6.97
N CYS A 136 -5.65 14.21 -6.36
CA CYS A 136 -5.70 14.33 -4.91
C CYS A 136 -5.58 12.93 -4.28
N GLY A 137 -4.61 12.73 -3.37
CA GLY A 137 -4.51 11.49 -2.59
C GLY A 137 -5.64 11.32 -1.56
N ASN A 138 -6.53 12.31 -1.48
CA ASN A 138 -7.55 12.41 -0.45
C ASN A 138 -8.74 11.50 -0.78
N ALA A 139 -9.33 10.93 0.28
CA ALA A 139 -10.63 10.29 0.16
C ALA A 139 -11.67 11.36 -0.17
N ARG A 140 -12.73 10.97 -0.89
CA ARG A 140 -13.94 11.78 -1.02
C ARG A 140 -14.36 12.19 0.40
N ALA A 141 -14.63 13.47 0.62
CA ALA A 141 -15.21 13.91 1.88
C ALA A 141 -16.43 13.03 2.14
N ALA A 142 -16.46 12.35 3.29
CA ALA A 142 -17.64 11.60 3.68
C ALA A 142 -18.80 12.59 3.60
N GLY A 143 -19.74 12.33 2.68
CA GLY A 143 -20.98 13.09 2.66
C GLY A 143 -21.52 13.01 4.08
N ALA A 144 -21.83 14.17 4.67
CA ALA A 144 -22.49 14.29 5.96
C ALA A 144 -23.72 13.38 5.95
N GLY A 145 -23.51 12.17 6.44
CA GLY A 145 -24.45 11.07 6.48
C GLY A 145 -24.67 10.67 7.92
N GLU A 146 -24.81 11.69 8.78
CA GLU A 146 -25.55 11.64 10.02
C GLU A 146 -25.93 13.09 10.32
N GLU A 147 -27.15 13.48 9.95
CA GLU A 147 -27.82 14.59 10.62
C GLU A 147 -27.95 14.18 12.09
N VAL A 148 -26.91 14.44 12.88
CA VAL A 148 -27.11 14.66 14.30
C VAL A 148 -27.87 15.98 14.38
N LEU A 149 -29.19 15.87 14.50
CA LEU A 149 -30.07 16.96 14.92
C LEU A 149 -29.66 17.37 16.35
N ILE A 150 -28.55 18.09 16.48
CA ILE A 150 -28.26 18.87 17.68
C ILE A 150 -29.00 20.18 17.47
N SER A 151 -30.10 20.35 18.19
CA SER A 151 -30.93 21.54 18.21
C SER A 151 -30.08 22.82 18.18
N ALA A 152 -30.27 23.64 17.16
CA ALA A 152 -29.60 24.94 17.05
C ALA A 152 -29.99 25.83 18.25
N PRO A 153 -29.04 26.46 18.97
CA PRO A 153 -29.38 27.61 19.80
C PRO A 153 -29.65 28.82 18.90
N GLU A 154 -30.73 29.53 19.21
CA GLU A 154 -31.21 30.71 18.47
C GLU A 154 -30.11 31.78 18.41
N ILE A 155 -29.57 32.03 17.21
CA ILE A 155 -28.60 33.10 16.97
C ILE A 155 -29.38 34.40 16.82
N THR A 156 -29.46 35.17 17.90
CA THR A 156 -29.95 36.56 17.86
C THR A 156 -28.86 37.46 17.26
N TRP A 157 -29.13 38.03 16.09
CA TRP A 157 -28.28 39.03 15.44
C TRP A 157 -28.34 40.36 16.22
N GLN A 158 -27.20 40.84 16.72
CA GLN A 158 -27.03 42.20 17.24
C GLN A 158 -26.29 43.05 16.19
N PRO A 159 -26.84 44.19 15.73
CA PRO A 159 -26.11 45.10 14.86
C PRO A 159 -25.05 45.87 15.65
N ALA A 160 -23.89 46.06 15.01
CA ALA A 160 -22.75 46.80 15.55
C ALA A 160 -23.13 48.28 15.79
N ALA A 161 -22.96 48.74 17.03
CA ALA A 161 -23.09 50.14 17.40
C ALA A 161 -21.79 50.89 17.06
N GLY A 162 -21.90 51.98 16.29
CA GLY A 162 -20.73 52.78 15.94
C GLY A 162 -20.96 54.04 15.09
N GLU A 163 -22.14 54.67 15.12
CA GLU A 163 -22.32 56.02 14.57
C GLU A 163 -22.82 56.94 15.69
N GLN A 164 -21.99 57.90 16.09
CA GLN A 164 -22.43 59.07 16.84
C GLN A 164 -22.21 60.30 15.96
N ALA A 165 -23.33 60.78 15.42
CA ALA A 165 -23.46 62.09 14.81
C ALA A 165 -23.34 63.18 15.89
N ALA A 166 -22.51 64.19 15.62
CA ALA A 166 -22.60 65.49 16.27
C ALA A 166 -23.02 66.53 15.23
N THR A 167 -23.97 67.35 15.68
CA THR A 167 -24.90 68.28 15.01
C THR A 167 -24.28 69.48 14.26
N PRO A 168 -25.08 70.19 13.44
CA PRO A 168 -24.61 71.15 12.44
C PRO A 168 -24.49 72.58 12.98
N ALA A 169 -23.67 73.41 12.31
CA ALA A 169 -23.76 74.87 12.36
C ALA A 169 -23.47 75.49 10.98
N SER A 170 -24.46 76.25 10.52
CA SER A 170 -24.54 77.16 9.36
C SER A 170 -23.25 77.96 9.10
N SER A 171 -22.81 78.22 7.87
CA SER A 171 -23.40 79.24 6.98
C SER A 171 -22.83 79.24 5.56
N LYS A 172 -23.70 79.62 4.61
CA LYS A 172 -23.54 79.80 3.16
C LYS A 172 -22.31 80.63 2.71
N GLU A 173 -21.65 80.14 1.66
CA GLU A 173 -21.07 80.97 0.59
C GLU A 173 -22.20 81.42 -0.35
N GLU A 174 -22.11 82.63 -0.90
CA GLU A 174 -22.53 82.98 -2.27
C GLU A 174 -21.74 84.23 -2.70
N ALA A 175 -21.25 84.21 -3.93
CA ALA A 175 -20.39 85.21 -4.53
C ALA A 175 -21.18 86.22 -5.41
N SER A 176 -20.54 87.38 -5.60
CA SER A 176 -20.61 88.29 -6.77
C SER A 176 -21.92 88.99 -7.16
N ALA A 177 -21.87 90.32 -7.05
CA ALA A 177 -22.11 91.27 -8.15
C ALA A 177 -21.13 92.44 -8.02
#